data_AF-A0A4Q9MH76-F1
#
_entry.id   AF-A0A4Q9MH76-F1
#
_cell.length_a   1.000
_cell.length_b   1.000
_cell.length_c   1.000
_cell.angle_alpha   90.00
_cell.angle_beta   90.00
_cell.angle_gamma   90.00
#
_symmetry.space_group_name_H-M   'P 1'
#
loop_
_entity.id
_entity.type
_entity.pdbx_description
1 polymer ?
#
loop_
_entity_poly.entity_id
_entity_poly.type
_entity_poly.pdbx_seq_one_letter_code
_entity_poly.pdbx_strand_id
1 'polypeptide(L)'
;MFSLASHSLSRTSSMSSLGSDDSMPGPATHPGPFNETPPDGTVKRTRKRFTSVQLMMLEHLYHKASHPSRDQREQVAKEADM
;
A
#
# COMPACT_ATOMS: atom_id res chain seq x y z
N MET A 1 1.57 49.64 20.34
CA MET A 1 0.65 49.03 19.36
C MET A 1 1.30 47.76 18.86
N PHE A 2 0.84 46.60 19.31
CA PHE A 2 1.44 45.31 18.92
C PHE A 2 0.91 44.91 17.54
N SER A 3 1.81 44.83 16.57
CA SER A 3 1.53 44.39 15.21
C SER A 3 1.21 42.90 15.22
N LEU A 4 0.00 42.53 14.79
CA LEU A 4 -0.40 41.14 14.61
C LEU A 4 0.23 40.67 13.29
N ALA A 5 1.42 40.08 13.38
CA ALA A 5 2.05 39.42 12.24
C ALA A 5 1.11 38.32 11.75
N SER A 6 0.52 38.53 10.58
CA SER A 6 -0.20 37.53 9.81
C SER A 6 0.74 36.36 9.56
N HIS A 7 0.61 35.30 10.36
CA HIS A 7 1.34 34.06 10.14
C HIS A 7 0.76 33.43 8.88
N SER A 8 1.43 33.67 7.76
CA SER A 8 1.16 32.98 6.50
C SER A 8 1.39 31.50 6.74
N LEU A 9 0.32 30.76 7.01
CA LEU A 9 0.35 29.30 7.07
C LEU A 9 0.56 28.83 5.63
N SER A 10 1.83 28.65 5.26
CA SER A 10 2.21 27.99 4.02
C SER A 10 1.63 26.58 4.04
N ARG A 11 0.46 26.42 3.42
CA ARG A 11 -0.10 25.11 3.08
C ARG A 11 0.92 24.44 2.17
N THR A 12 1.57 23.39 2.64
CA THR A 12 2.41 22.55 1.79
C THR A 12 1.49 21.96 0.72
N SER A 13 1.46 22.57 -0.46
CA SER A 13 0.71 22.07 -1.60
C SER A 13 1.35 20.76 -2.02
N SER A 14 0.69 19.64 -1.74
CA SER A 14 1.11 18.33 -2.21
C SER A 14 0.95 18.27 -3.73
N MET A 15 2.04 18.09 -4.46
CA MET A 15 1.98 17.60 -5.84
C MET A 15 1.68 16.10 -5.80
N SER A 16 0.45 15.72 -6.10
CA SER A 16 0.15 14.38 -6.58
C SER A 16 0.15 14.42 -8.11
N SER A 17 1.26 14.01 -8.72
CA SER A 17 1.33 13.71 -10.15
C SER A 17 0.74 12.32 -10.38
N LEU A 18 -0.41 12.25 -11.05
CA LEU A 18 -0.88 11.00 -11.65
C LEU A 18 -0.12 10.86 -12.97
N GLY A 19 0.81 9.92 -13.03
CA GLY A 19 1.49 9.56 -14.27
C GLY A 19 0.45 9.09 -15.29
N SER A 20 0.29 9.88 -16.35
CA SER A 20 -0.48 9.49 -17.53
C SER A 20 0.39 8.54 -18.36
N ASP A 21 0.13 7.25 -18.26
CA ASP A 21 0.68 6.25 -19.18
C ASP A 21 -0.29 6.13 -20.37
N ASP A 22 -0.03 6.90 -21.42
CA ASP A 22 -0.60 6.63 -22.74
C ASP A 22 0.43 5.81 -23.51
N SER A 23 0.23 4.50 -23.54
CA SER A 23 0.92 3.63 -24.49
C SER A 23 0.09 2.38 -24.74
N MET A 24 -0.77 2.47 -25.76
CA MET A 24 -1.21 1.29 -26.49
C MET A 24 -0.10 0.90 -27.49
N PRO A 25 0.44 -0.32 -27.40
CA PRO A 25 0.67 -1.11 -28.60
C PRO A 25 -0.04 -2.46 -28.49
N GLY A 26 -0.62 -2.86 -29.63
CA GLY A 26 -1.64 -3.90 -29.78
C GLY A 26 -1.21 -5.36 -29.53
N PRO A 27 -2.07 -6.33 -29.89
CA PRO A 27 -1.87 -7.72 -29.56
C PRO A 27 -0.85 -8.34 -30.51
N ALA A 28 0.36 -8.60 -30.03
CA ALA A 28 1.34 -9.40 -30.75
C ALA A 28 1.69 -10.67 -29.95
N THR A 29 0.98 -11.72 -30.33
CA THR A 29 1.27 -13.14 -30.15
C THR A 29 2.77 -13.46 -30.22
N HIS A 30 3.41 -13.75 -29.09
CA HIS A 30 4.68 -14.51 -29.08
C HIS A 30 4.75 -15.43 -27.84
N PRO A 31 4.70 -16.77 -28.03
CA PRO A 31 5.01 -17.71 -26.96
C PRO A 31 6.53 -17.93 -26.93
N GLY A 32 7.21 -17.38 -25.92
CA GLY A 32 8.64 -17.57 -25.72
C GLY A 32 8.99 -17.57 -24.24
N PRO A 33 9.83 -18.51 -23.75
CA PRO A 33 10.16 -18.65 -22.34
C PRO A 33 11.35 -17.76 -22.01
N PHE A 34 11.15 -16.44 -21.92
CA PHE A 34 12.24 -15.52 -21.58
C PHE A 34 11.93 -14.79 -20.28
N ASN A 35 12.82 -15.05 -19.34
CA ASN A 35 12.99 -14.41 -18.06
C ASN A 35 13.30 -12.92 -18.27
N GLU A 36 12.26 -12.12 -18.52
CA GLU A 36 12.35 -10.66 -18.60
C GLU A 36 12.59 -10.12 -17.19
N THR A 37 13.87 -9.98 -16.83
CA THR A 37 14.31 -9.24 -15.65
C THR A 37 13.89 -7.77 -15.85
N PRO A 38 13.00 -7.21 -15.01
CA PRO A 38 12.58 -5.82 -15.18
C PRO A 38 13.79 -4.90 -14.99
N PRO A 39 14.06 -3.96 -15.92
CA PRO A 39 15.03 -2.90 -15.70
C PRO A 39 14.43 -1.93 -14.69
N ASP A 40 15.20 -1.67 -13.63
CA ASP A 40 14.88 -0.91 -12.42
C ASP A 40 14.34 -1.75 -11.24
N GLY A 41 15.17 -1.82 -10.19
CA GLY A 41 15.23 -2.85 -9.14
C GLY A 41 14.07 -2.91 -8.14
N THR A 42 12.84 -2.67 -8.57
CA THR A 42 11.65 -2.80 -7.72
C THR A 42 10.99 -4.15 -7.97
N VAL A 43 11.39 -5.17 -7.19
CA VAL A 43 10.62 -6.42 -7.12
C VAL A 43 9.22 -6.09 -6.63
N LYS A 44 8.23 -6.19 -7.52
CA LYS A 44 6.82 -5.95 -7.19
C LYS A 44 6.42 -6.90 -6.06
N ARG A 45 5.86 -6.37 -4.96
CA ARG A 45 5.35 -7.20 -3.87
C ARG A 45 4.31 -8.16 -4.41
N THR A 46 4.50 -9.45 -4.15
CA THR A 46 3.52 -10.47 -4.54
C THR A 46 2.26 -10.32 -3.68
N ARG A 47 1.08 -10.51 -4.28
CA ARG A 47 -0.19 -10.46 -3.57
C ARG A 47 -0.24 -11.55 -2.49
N LYS A 48 -0.34 -11.14 -1.22
CA LYS A 48 -0.53 -12.07 -0.09
C LYS A 48 -1.93 -12.66 -0.11
N ARG A 49 -2.05 -13.95 0.14
CA ARG A 49 -3.33 -14.64 0.34
C ARG A 49 -3.38 -15.16 1.77
N PHE A 50 -4.41 -14.73 2.50
CA PHE A 50 -4.64 -15.18 3.86
C PHE A 50 -5.37 -16.53 3.85
N THR A 51 -5.05 -17.40 4.79
CA THR A 51 -5.81 -18.63 5.02
C THR A 51 -7.15 -18.31 5.68
N SER A 52 -8.10 -19.25 5.65
CA SER A 52 -9.41 -19.05 6.31
C SER A 52 -9.27 -18.74 7.80
N VAL A 53 -8.33 -19.40 8.48
CA VAL A 53 -8.06 -19.17 9.91
C VAL A 53 -7.53 -17.75 10.14
N GLN A 54 -6.61 -17.29 9.29
CA GLN A 54 -6.07 -15.93 9.37
C GLN A 54 -7.16 -14.86 9.16
N LEU A 55 -8.11 -15.09 8.25
CA LEU A 55 -9.24 -14.19 8.04
C LEU A 55 -10.15 -14.14 9.28
N MET A 56 -10.48 -15.28 9.89
CA MET A 56 -11.29 -15.33 11.12
C MET A 56 -10.63 -14.58 12.28
N MET A 57 -9.31 -14.68 12.43
CA MET A 57 -8.57 -13.94 13.46
C MET A 57 -8.66 -12.43 13.25
N LEU A 58 -8.53 -11.97 12.00
CA LEU A 58 -8.66 -10.56 11.65
C LEU A 58 -10.09 -10.04 11.88
N GLU A 59 -11.11 -10.81 11.51
CA GLU A 59 -12.51 -10.49 11.75
C GLU A 59 -12.83 -10.38 13.25
N HIS A 60 -12.34 -11.33 14.05
CA HIS A 60 -12.51 -11.31 15.50
C HIS A 60 -11.87 -10.07 16.15
N LEU A 61 -10.67 -9.69 15.69
CA LEU A 61 -10.03 -8.46 16.17
C LEU A 61 -10.86 -7.22 15.80
N TYR A 62 -11.37 -7.17 14.56
CA TYR A 62 -12.17 -6.04 14.09
C TYR A 62 -13.48 -5.87 14.87
N HIS A 63 -14.17 -6.97 15.21
CA HIS A 63 -15.37 -6.92 16.04
C HIS A 63 -15.09 -6.44 17.46
N LYS A 64 -13.89 -6.70 18.01
CA LYS A 64 -13.47 -6.21 19.33
C LYS A 64 -13.08 -4.74 19.30
N ALA A 65 -12.30 -4.35 18.30
CA ALA A 65 -11.79 -3.01 18.12
C ALA A 65 -11.70 -2.70 16.63
N SER A 66 -12.56 -1.80 16.14
CA SER A 66 -12.56 -1.40 14.73
C SER A 66 -11.27 -0.67 14.33
N HIS A 67 -10.56 -0.09 15.30
CA HIS A 67 -9.27 0.58 15.12
C HIS A 67 -8.24 -0.02 16.10
N PRO A 68 -7.70 -1.21 15.81
CA PRO A 68 -6.78 -1.88 16.71
C PRO A 68 -5.46 -1.10 16.85
N SER A 69 -4.88 -1.12 18.05
CA SER A 69 -3.59 -0.48 18.31
C SER A 69 -2.46 -1.17 17.56
N ARG A 70 -1.27 -0.57 17.57
CA ARG A 70 -0.07 -1.19 17.00
C ARG A 70 0.20 -2.56 17.65
N ASP A 71 0.20 -2.62 18.97
CA ASP A 71 0.52 -3.84 19.72
C ASP A 71 -0.48 -4.96 19.43
N GLN A 72 -1.77 -4.63 19.31
CA GLN A 72 -2.81 -5.59 18.94
C GLN A 72 -2.60 -6.16 17.52
N ARG A 73 -2.18 -5.32 16.56
CA ARG A 73 -1.85 -5.77 15.20
C ARG A 73 -0.62 -6.67 15.18
N GLU A 74 0.43 -6.31 15.92
CA GLU A 74 1.66 -7.09 16.01
C GLU A 74 1.42 -8.45 16.68
N GLN A 75 0.56 -8.51 17.70
CA GLN A 75 0.18 -9.77 18.34
C GLN A 75 -0.52 -10.71 17.36
N VAL A 76 -1.52 -10.22 16.62
CA VAL A 76 -2.22 -11.05 15.60
C VAL A 76 -1.26 -11.48 14.49
N ALA A 77 -0.37 -10.60 14.04
CA ALA A 77 0.64 -10.95 13.04
C ALA A 77 1.53 -12.11 13.51
N LYS A 78 1.98 -12.06 14.77
CA LYS A 78 2.79 -13.11 15.38
C LYS A 78 2.03 -14.43 15.55
N GLU A 79 0.79 -14.38 16.03
CA GLU A 79 -0.04 -15.59 16.24
C GLU A 79 -0.42 -16.27 14.92
N ALA A 80 -0.60 -15.48 13.87
CA ALA A 80 -1.03 -15.96 12.57
C ALA A 80 0.12 -16.27 11.58
N ASP A 81 1.37 -16.09 12.02
CA ASP A 81 2.60 -16.21 11.22
C ASP A 81 2.55 -15.33 9.95
N MET A 82 2.31 -14.03 10.15
CA MET A 82 2.01 -13.05 9.11
C MET A 82 2.94 -11.84 9.06
#